data_AF-A0A2B7WP89-F1
#
_entry.id   AF-A0A2B7WP89-F1
#
_cell.length_a   1.000
_cell.length_b   1.000
_cell.length_c   1.000
_cell.angle_alpha   90.00
_cell.angle_beta   90.00
_cell.angle_gamma   90.00
#
_symmetry.space_group_name_H-M   'P 1'
#
loop_
_entity.id
_entity.type
_entity.pdbx_description
1 polymer ?
#
loop_
_entity_poly.entity_id
_entity_poly.type
_entity_poly.pdbx_seq_one_letter_code
_entity_poly.pdbx_strand_id
1 'polypeptide(L)'
;MKLNISYPANGSQKLIEVDDERKLRPFMEKRMGTEIPGDSLGDEFKGYLFKITGGNDKQGFPMKQGVMAPTRVRLLLSDGHSCYRPRRTGERKRKSVRGAITNFDLSVLALSIIKQGEGELPGLTDTVNPKRLGPKRATKIRKFFGLDKKDDVRKFVIRRTVTGKNGKEYTKAPKIQRLVTPQRLQRKRQRIALKRRRAEAAKEQANDYAKLLATRVHEEKAKRSELRKRRASSMRK
;
A
#
# COMPACT_ATOMS: atom_id res chain seq x y z
N MET A 1 24.84 -24.22 8.15
CA MET A 1 23.74 -23.22 8.14
C MET A 1 23.37 -22.93 6.69
N LYS A 2 22.11 -22.67 6.35
CA LYS A 2 21.71 -22.36 4.97
C LYS A 2 21.68 -20.85 4.71
N LEU A 3 22.15 -20.41 3.56
CA LEU A 3 22.09 -19.03 3.10
C LEU A 3 21.07 -18.93 1.96
N ASN A 4 19.99 -18.22 2.19
CA ASN A 4 19.02 -17.90 1.15
C ASN A 4 19.41 -16.55 0.53
N ILE A 5 20.04 -16.60 -0.64
CA ILE A 5 20.58 -15.43 -1.33
C ILE A 5 19.60 -14.99 -2.42
N SER A 6 19.29 -13.70 -2.46
CA SER A 6 18.45 -13.08 -3.48
C SER A 6 19.20 -12.01 -4.26
N TYR A 7 18.95 -11.93 -5.58
CA TYR A 7 19.42 -10.83 -6.42
C TYR A 7 18.22 -10.02 -6.95
N PRO A 8 17.87 -8.90 -6.30
CA PRO A 8 16.65 -8.14 -6.66
C PRO A 8 16.66 -7.54 -8.06
N ALA A 9 17.83 -7.28 -8.65
CA ALA A 9 17.93 -6.72 -10.00
C ALA A 9 17.34 -7.68 -11.05
N ASN A 10 17.69 -8.96 -10.93
CA ASN A 10 17.23 -10.03 -11.84
C ASN A 10 15.98 -10.76 -11.32
N GLY A 11 15.64 -10.63 -10.03
CA GLY A 11 14.51 -11.32 -9.42
C GLY A 11 14.74 -12.82 -9.22
N SER A 12 16.00 -13.25 -9.11
CA SER A 12 16.43 -14.62 -8.85
C SER A 12 16.74 -14.85 -7.37
N GLN A 13 16.70 -16.12 -6.95
CA GLN A 13 17.05 -16.54 -5.61
C GLN A 13 17.64 -17.95 -5.64
N LYS A 14 18.58 -18.23 -4.74
CA LYS A 14 19.22 -19.54 -4.60
C LYS A 14 19.53 -19.80 -3.13
N LEU A 15 19.29 -21.03 -2.71
CA LEU A 15 19.65 -21.53 -1.39
C LEU A 15 21.00 -22.24 -1.49
N ILE A 16 21.94 -21.88 -0.63
CA ILE A 16 23.27 -22.48 -0.55
C ILE A 16 23.45 -23.03 0.85
N GLU A 17 24.00 -24.23 0.97
CA GLU A 17 24.34 -24.85 2.24
C GLU A 17 25.81 -24.60 2.53
N VAL A 18 26.10 -24.05 3.71
CA VAL A 18 27.47 -23.73 4.15
C VAL A 18 27.68 -24.37 5.51
N ASP A 19 28.55 -25.36 5.55
CA ASP A 19 28.86 -26.10 6.78
C ASP A 19 30.11 -25.57 7.50
N ASP A 20 31.02 -24.92 6.77
CA ASP A 20 32.23 -24.32 7.34
C ASP A 20 31.89 -23.06 8.17
N GLU A 21 32.05 -23.17 9.49
CA GLU A 21 31.81 -22.08 10.43
C GLU A 21 32.72 -20.86 10.17
N ARG A 22 33.94 -21.05 9.64
CA ARG A 22 34.88 -19.94 9.38
C ARG A 22 34.31 -18.98 8.34
N LYS A 23 33.65 -19.52 7.32
CA LYS A 23 32.98 -18.75 6.27
C LYS A 23 31.78 -17.96 6.82
N LEU A 24 31.15 -18.47 7.87
CA LEU A 24 29.96 -17.90 8.50
C LEU A 24 30.27 -16.87 9.60
N ARG A 25 31.44 -16.94 10.24
CA ARG A 25 31.87 -16.01 11.30
C ARG A 25 31.67 -14.52 10.97
N PRO A 26 31.99 -14.03 9.76
CA PRO A 26 31.80 -12.61 9.42
C PRO A 26 30.33 -12.16 9.45
N PHE A 27 29.39 -13.10 9.32
CA PHE A 27 27.95 -12.84 9.42
C PHE A 27 27.44 -12.82 10.86
N MET A 28 28.22 -13.26 11.84
CA MET A 28 27.79 -13.36 13.24
C MET A 28 27.94 -12.02 13.99
N GLU A 29 27.11 -11.84 15.02
CA GLU A 29 27.03 -10.61 15.82
C GLU A 29 26.70 -9.35 15.00
N LYS A 30 26.20 -9.55 13.77
CA LYS A 30 25.74 -8.47 12.89
C LYS A 30 24.24 -8.30 13.06
N ARG A 31 23.77 -7.08 12.77
CA ARG A 31 22.35 -6.75 12.82
C ARG A 31 21.73 -6.94 11.44
N MET A 32 20.45 -7.30 11.40
CA MET A 32 19.65 -7.18 10.18
C MET A 32 19.79 -5.77 9.58
N GLY A 33 20.00 -5.71 8.27
CA GLY A 33 20.23 -4.50 7.51
C GLY A 33 21.70 -4.12 7.33
N THR A 34 22.62 -4.78 8.03
CA THR A 34 24.06 -4.57 7.87
C THR A 34 24.53 -5.14 6.53
N GLU A 35 25.48 -4.43 5.91
CA GLU A 35 26.15 -4.83 4.67
C GLU A 35 27.46 -5.53 5.01
N ILE A 36 27.72 -6.67 4.36
CA ILE A 36 28.82 -7.58 4.68
C ILE A 36 29.45 -8.03 3.35
N PRO A 37 30.78 -7.97 3.22
CA PRO A 37 31.47 -8.48 2.05
C PRO A 37 31.30 -10.00 1.93
N GLY A 38 31.13 -10.47 0.70
CA GLY A 38 30.93 -11.88 0.36
C GLY A 38 32.20 -12.72 0.33
N ASP A 39 33.37 -12.08 0.39
CA ASP A 39 34.68 -12.70 0.13
C ASP A 39 34.97 -13.93 1.02
N SER A 40 34.37 -13.99 2.22
CA SER A 40 34.57 -15.12 3.14
C SER A 40 33.82 -16.39 2.75
N LEU A 41 32.84 -16.33 1.85
CA LEU A 41 32.05 -17.51 1.44
C LEU A 41 32.80 -18.37 0.40
N GLY A 42 33.67 -17.76 -0.39
CA GLY A 42 34.49 -18.39 -1.41
C GLY A 42 34.86 -17.41 -2.52
N ASP A 43 35.79 -17.81 -3.40
CA ASP A 43 36.31 -16.96 -4.48
C ASP A 43 35.22 -16.53 -5.47
N GLU A 44 34.17 -17.35 -5.65
CA GLU A 44 33.01 -17.03 -6.49
C GLU A 44 32.19 -15.82 -5.97
N PHE A 45 32.30 -15.50 -4.67
CA PHE A 45 31.62 -14.38 -4.03
C PHE A 45 32.51 -13.15 -3.88
N LYS A 46 33.69 -13.15 -4.49
CA LYS A 46 34.64 -12.04 -4.40
C LYS A 46 34.05 -10.75 -4.96
N GLY A 47 34.12 -9.68 -4.18
CA GLY A 47 33.62 -8.36 -4.54
C GLY A 47 32.09 -8.20 -4.43
N TYR A 48 31.35 -9.27 -4.09
CA TYR A 48 29.93 -9.17 -3.79
C TYR A 48 29.70 -8.51 -2.44
N LEU A 49 28.67 -7.65 -2.37
CA LEU A 49 28.22 -7.06 -1.11
C LEU A 49 26.82 -7.56 -0.78
N PHE A 50 26.70 -8.23 0.37
CA PHE A 50 25.44 -8.77 0.87
C PHE A 50 24.85 -7.91 1.97
N LYS A 51 23.54 -7.76 1.95
CA LYS A 51 22.75 -7.23 3.06
C LYS A 51 22.08 -8.36 3.80
N ILE A 52 22.20 -8.42 5.13
CA ILE A 52 21.36 -9.30 5.93
C ILE A 52 19.92 -8.78 5.90
N THR A 53 18.99 -9.51 5.29
CA THR A 53 17.57 -9.12 5.22
C THR A 53 16.71 -9.78 6.29
N GLY A 54 17.21 -10.85 6.92
CA GLY A 54 16.53 -11.57 7.98
C GLY A 54 17.02 -13.01 8.09
N GLY A 55 16.16 -13.89 8.60
CA GLY A 55 16.48 -15.30 8.76
C GLY A 55 15.46 -16.01 9.64
N ASN A 56 15.67 -17.31 9.81
CA ASN A 56 14.89 -18.17 10.68
C ASN A 56 15.81 -18.95 11.60
N ASP A 57 15.41 -19.03 12.85
CA ASP A 57 16.02 -19.87 13.88
C ASP A 57 15.78 -21.38 13.57
N LYS A 58 16.52 -22.29 14.21
CA LYS A 58 16.38 -23.75 14.09
C LYS A 58 14.96 -24.28 14.31
N GLN A 59 14.19 -23.66 15.21
CA GLN A 59 12.78 -23.99 15.46
C GLN A 59 11.81 -23.19 14.58
N GLY A 60 12.30 -22.47 13.55
CA GLY A 60 11.50 -21.78 12.55
C GLY A 60 11.02 -20.38 12.93
N PHE A 61 11.35 -19.87 14.13
CA PHE A 61 10.98 -18.50 14.52
C PHE A 61 11.71 -17.46 13.65
N PRO A 62 10.98 -16.53 13.00
CA PRO A 62 11.60 -15.54 12.12
C PRO A 62 12.28 -14.43 12.92
N MET A 63 13.35 -13.85 12.36
CA MET A 63 13.99 -12.65 12.89
C MET A 63 13.09 -11.41 12.74
N LYS A 64 13.15 -10.48 13.70
CA LYS A 64 12.43 -9.20 13.64
C LYS A 64 13.37 -8.02 13.82
N GLN A 65 13.34 -7.12 12.84
CA GLN A 65 14.12 -5.90 12.88
C GLN A 65 13.78 -5.03 14.09
N GLY A 66 14.83 -4.45 14.70
CA GLY A 66 14.73 -3.57 15.88
C GLY A 66 14.79 -4.30 17.22
N VAL A 67 14.71 -5.64 17.25
CA VAL A 67 14.90 -6.42 18.47
C VAL A 67 16.38 -6.69 18.67
N MET A 68 17.05 -5.89 19.49
CA MET A 68 18.51 -5.96 19.70
C MET A 68 18.93 -7.08 20.66
N ALA A 69 18.52 -8.30 20.36
CA ALA A 69 18.88 -9.50 21.10
C ALA A 69 19.39 -10.59 20.13
N PRO A 70 20.38 -11.40 20.54
CA PRO A 70 20.79 -12.60 19.82
C PRO A 70 20.03 -13.83 20.32
N THR A 71 18.88 -13.67 20.97
CA THR A 71 18.01 -14.75 21.51
C THR A 71 16.55 -14.48 21.12
N ARG A 72 15.63 -15.38 21.48
CA ARG A 72 14.19 -15.17 21.28
C ARG A 72 13.60 -14.32 22.39
N VAL A 73 12.64 -13.48 22.02
CA VAL A 73 11.84 -12.68 22.94
C VAL A 73 10.35 -12.82 22.62
N ARG A 74 9.49 -12.60 23.63
CA ARG A 74 8.03 -12.63 23.45
C ARG A 74 7.47 -11.21 23.37
N LEU A 75 7.02 -10.83 22.19
CA LEU A 75 6.46 -9.50 21.91
C LEU A 75 4.95 -9.56 21.70
N LEU A 76 4.24 -8.52 22.13
CA LEU A 76 2.83 -8.32 21.83
C LEU A 76 2.69 -7.64 20.46
N LEU A 77 2.31 -8.40 19.43
CA LEU A 77 2.22 -7.93 18.05
C LEU A 77 0.79 -7.54 17.68
N SER A 78 0.63 -6.45 16.94
CA SER A 78 -0.62 -5.93 16.37
C SER A 78 -0.61 -6.03 14.84
N ASP A 79 -1.70 -5.59 14.20
CA ASP A 79 -1.72 -5.40 12.75
C ASP A 79 -0.59 -4.47 12.28
N GLY A 80 -0.06 -4.75 11.08
CA GLY A 80 1.09 -4.03 10.49
C GLY A 80 2.46 -4.43 11.03
N HIS A 81 2.56 -5.13 12.16
CA HIS A 81 3.85 -5.64 12.63
C HIS A 81 4.32 -6.85 11.80
N SER A 82 5.62 -6.91 11.50
CA SER A 82 6.23 -8.13 10.95
C SER A 82 6.08 -9.34 11.88
N CYS A 83 6.14 -10.54 11.31
CA CYS A 83 6.04 -11.85 11.99
C CYS A 83 4.64 -12.22 12.55
N TYR A 84 3.63 -11.39 12.28
CA TYR A 84 2.25 -11.66 12.65
C TYR A 84 1.27 -11.17 11.58
N ARG A 85 0.18 -11.92 11.40
CA ARG A 85 -0.97 -11.52 10.59
C ARG A 85 -2.22 -11.75 11.45
N PRO A 86 -2.93 -10.69 11.86
CA PRO A 86 -4.12 -10.82 12.70
C PRO A 86 -5.23 -11.56 11.96
N ARG A 87 -6.11 -12.24 12.71
CA ARG A 87 -7.29 -12.93 12.18
C ARG A 87 -8.55 -12.12 12.37
N ARG A 88 -8.58 -11.23 13.36
CA ARG A 88 -9.66 -10.27 13.60
C ARG A 88 -9.11 -8.85 13.67
N THR A 89 -9.90 -7.88 13.23
CA THR A 89 -9.56 -6.45 13.34
C THR A 89 -9.33 -6.08 14.80
N GLY A 90 -8.23 -5.40 15.09
CA GLY A 90 -7.85 -4.99 16.46
C GLY A 90 -7.21 -6.09 17.31
N GLU A 91 -7.10 -7.33 16.81
CA GLU A 91 -6.46 -8.43 17.54
C GLU A 91 -4.96 -8.13 17.77
N ARG A 92 -4.51 -8.35 19.00
CA ARG A 92 -3.09 -8.36 19.36
C ARG A 92 -2.74 -9.73 19.94
N LYS A 93 -1.59 -10.28 19.56
CA LYS A 93 -1.14 -11.59 20.05
C LYS A 93 0.30 -11.56 20.51
N ARG A 94 0.56 -12.11 21.70
CA ARG A 94 1.92 -12.30 22.20
C ARG A 94 2.55 -13.50 21.50
N LYS A 95 3.64 -13.29 20.75
CA LYS A 95 4.35 -14.33 20.00
C LYS A 95 5.84 -14.29 20.31
N SER A 96 6.46 -15.46 20.35
CA SER A 96 7.92 -15.58 20.37
C SER A 96 8.48 -15.21 18.98
N VAL A 97 9.53 -14.41 18.96
CA VAL A 97 10.20 -13.93 17.74
C VAL A 97 11.70 -13.94 18.00
N ARG A 98 12.49 -14.27 16.96
CA ARG A 98 13.95 -14.23 17.01
C ARG A 98 14.43 -12.77 16.91
N GLY A 99 15.44 -12.40 17.68
CA GLY A 99 16.00 -11.05 17.58
C GLY A 99 16.73 -10.77 16.26
N ALA A 100 17.15 -9.52 16.07
CA ALA A 100 17.77 -9.02 14.84
C ALA A 100 19.28 -9.29 14.76
N ILE A 101 19.91 -9.74 15.84
CA ILE A 101 21.35 -10.06 15.88
C ILE A 101 21.53 -11.50 15.43
N THR A 102 22.41 -11.70 14.46
CA THR A 102 22.74 -13.01 13.90
C THR A 102 23.65 -13.81 14.83
N ASN A 103 23.40 -15.11 14.92
CA ASN A 103 24.22 -16.07 15.67
C ASN A 103 24.07 -17.47 15.06
N PHE A 104 24.87 -18.44 15.50
CA PHE A 104 24.92 -19.82 14.98
C PHE A 104 23.68 -20.67 15.29
N ASP A 105 22.74 -20.16 16.08
CA ASP A 105 21.45 -20.80 16.34
C ASP A 105 20.44 -20.61 15.19
N LEU A 106 20.82 -19.89 14.13
CA LEU A 106 20.03 -19.77 12.91
C LEU A 106 20.11 -21.05 12.07
N SER A 107 18.98 -21.41 11.46
CA SER A 107 18.92 -22.47 10.43
C SER A 107 19.13 -21.88 9.04
N VAL A 108 18.47 -20.75 8.77
CA VAL A 108 18.56 -20.03 7.49
C VAL A 108 18.87 -18.57 7.75
N LEU A 109 19.90 -18.03 7.08
CA LEU A 109 20.16 -16.60 6.99
C LEU A 109 19.71 -16.09 5.61
N ALA A 110 18.91 -15.03 5.58
CA ALA A 110 18.44 -14.42 4.34
C ALA A 110 19.34 -13.25 3.96
N LEU A 111 19.91 -13.30 2.76
CA LEU A 111 20.84 -12.32 2.21
C LEU A 111 20.26 -11.71 0.92
N SER A 112 20.58 -10.44 0.68
CA SER A 112 20.26 -9.76 -0.58
C SER A 112 21.53 -9.12 -1.14
N ILE A 113 21.82 -9.39 -2.41
CA ILE A 113 22.94 -8.77 -3.11
C ILE A 113 22.62 -7.30 -3.38
N ILE A 114 23.45 -6.40 -2.86
CA ILE A 114 23.40 -4.96 -3.16
C ILE A 114 24.33 -4.64 -4.33
N LYS A 115 25.57 -5.13 -4.26
CA LYS A 115 26.61 -4.92 -5.26
C LYS A 115 27.02 -6.27 -5.84
N GLN A 116 26.98 -6.37 -7.16
CA GLN A 116 27.48 -7.53 -7.89
C GLN A 116 29.02 -7.52 -7.86
N GLY A 117 29.61 -8.70 -7.63
CA GLY A 117 31.06 -8.90 -7.65
C GLY A 117 31.60 -9.10 -9.07
N GLU A 118 32.84 -9.60 -9.15
CA GLU A 118 33.57 -9.76 -10.42
C GLU A 118 33.08 -10.99 -11.22
N GLY A 119 32.88 -12.13 -10.55
CA GLY A 119 32.37 -13.35 -11.17
C GLY A 119 30.85 -13.38 -11.24
N GLU A 120 30.28 -14.21 -12.11
CA GLU A 120 28.84 -14.50 -12.12
C GLU A 120 28.51 -15.74 -11.29
N LEU A 121 27.39 -15.70 -10.58
CA LEU A 121 26.90 -16.80 -9.77
C LEU A 121 25.82 -17.60 -10.53
N PRO A 122 26.02 -18.91 -10.76
CA PRO A 122 25.09 -19.71 -11.54
C PRO A 122 23.74 -19.84 -10.83
N GLY A 123 22.67 -19.55 -11.58
CA GLY A 123 21.29 -19.53 -11.07
C GLY A 123 20.92 -18.30 -10.22
N LEU A 124 21.83 -17.34 -10.05
CA LEU A 124 21.58 -16.05 -9.40
C LEU A 124 21.77 -14.88 -10.36
N THR A 125 23.01 -14.58 -10.78
CA THR A 125 23.26 -13.42 -11.64
C THR A 125 23.09 -13.74 -13.12
N ASP A 126 23.26 -15.00 -13.50
CA ASP A 126 23.08 -15.49 -14.88
C ASP A 126 21.59 -15.44 -15.33
N THR A 127 20.67 -15.87 -14.47
CA THR A 127 19.25 -15.93 -14.83
C THR A 127 18.51 -14.62 -14.54
N VAL A 128 17.64 -14.21 -15.47
CA VAL A 128 16.78 -13.02 -15.32
C VAL A 128 15.31 -13.43 -15.33
N ASN A 129 14.63 -13.18 -14.21
CA ASN A 129 13.19 -13.45 -14.06
C ASN A 129 12.38 -12.18 -14.40
N PRO A 130 11.59 -12.19 -15.49
CA PRO A 130 10.81 -11.01 -15.86
C PRO A 130 9.70 -10.71 -14.85
N LYS A 131 9.44 -9.42 -14.63
CA LYS A 131 8.34 -8.98 -13.76
C LYS A 131 7.00 -9.38 -14.36
N ARG A 132 6.26 -10.23 -13.64
CA ARG A 132 4.97 -10.80 -14.08
C ARG A 132 3.89 -9.76 -14.42
N LEU A 133 3.87 -8.61 -13.73
CA LEU A 133 2.80 -7.62 -13.86
C LEU A 133 3.36 -6.23 -14.16
N GLY A 134 2.75 -5.58 -15.14
CA GLY A 134 2.99 -4.17 -15.45
C GLY A 134 2.17 -3.19 -14.59
N PRO A 135 2.42 -1.89 -14.74
CA PRO A 135 1.66 -0.85 -14.04
C PRO A 135 0.18 -0.81 -14.46
N LYS A 136 -0.74 -0.77 -13.48
CA LYS A 136 -2.21 -0.72 -13.71
C LYS A 136 -2.81 0.70 -13.67
N ARG A 137 -2.16 1.63 -12.99
CA ARG A 137 -2.67 3.00 -12.77
C ARG A 137 -2.19 3.91 -13.90
N ALA A 138 -3.06 4.73 -14.48
CA ALA A 138 -2.74 5.62 -15.60
C ALA A 138 -1.46 6.45 -15.37
N THR A 139 -1.30 7.04 -14.18
CA THR A 139 -0.10 7.84 -13.85
C THR A 139 1.19 7.01 -13.76
N LYS A 140 1.09 5.75 -13.31
CA LYS A 140 2.25 4.84 -13.27
C LYS A 140 2.63 4.35 -14.66
N ILE A 141 1.65 4.15 -15.55
CA ILE A 141 1.89 3.81 -16.96
C ILE A 141 2.64 4.96 -17.64
N ARG A 142 2.18 6.21 -17.46
CA ARG A 142 2.89 7.39 -17.99
C ARG A 142 4.32 7.49 -17.51
N LYS A 143 4.55 7.40 -16.19
CA LYS A 143 5.90 7.43 -15.62
C LYS A 143 6.79 6.30 -16.15
N PHE A 144 6.23 5.10 -16.34
CA PHE A 144 6.99 3.94 -16.78
C PHE A 144 7.49 4.09 -18.23
N PHE A 145 6.68 4.66 -19.12
CA PHE A 145 7.02 4.85 -20.53
C PHE A 145 7.50 6.28 -20.86
N GLY A 146 7.67 7.15 -19.86
CA GLY A 146 8.04 8.55 -20.09
C GLY A 146 7.02 9.37 -20.88
N LEU A 147 5.73 9.00 -20.84
CA LEU A 147 4.69 9.63 -21.65
C LEU A 147 4.25 10.98 -21.07
N ASP A 148 3.84 11.88 -21.95
CA ASP A 148 3.21 13.14 -21.58
C ASP A 148 1.73 12.92 -21.18
N LYS A 149 1.12 13.96 -20.60
CA LYS A 149 -0.28 13.96 -20.19
C LYS A 149 -1.24 13.88 -21.38
N LYS A 150 -0.84 14.37 -22.55
CA LYS A 150 -1.61 14.34 -23.80
C LYS A 150 -1.72 12.93 -24.37
N ASP A 151 -0.75 12.08 -24.09
CA ASP A 151 -0.69 10.72 -24.65
C ASP A 151 -1.79 9.81 -24.09
N ASP A 152 -2.34 8.99 -25.00
CA ASP A 152 -3.35 8.00 -24.66
C ASP A 152 -2.71 6.73 -24.08
N VAL A 153 -2.71 6.66 -22.76
CA VAL A 153 -2.21 5.52 -21.97
C VAL A 153 -2.85 4.18 -22.30
N ARG A 154 -4.02 4.15 -22.99
CA ARG A 154 -4.70 2.90 -23.35
C ARG A 154 -3.91 2.06 -24.34
N LYS A 155 -3.14 2.71 -25.22
CA LYS A 155 -2.32 2.04 -26.24
C LYS A 155 -1.07 1.38 -25.64
N PHE A 156 -0.57 1.94 -24.54
CA PHE A 156 0.68 1.53 -23.89
C PHE A 156 0.48 0.52 -22.74
N VAL A 157 -0.72 -0.06 -22.58
CA VAL A 157 -0.95 -1.07 -21.53
C VAL A 157 -0.28 -2.37 -21.93
N ILE A 158 0.66 -2.85 -21.09
CA ILE A 158 1.30 -4.15 -21.28
C ILE A 158 0.24 -5.25 -21.28
N ARG A 159 0.22 -6.02 -22.38
CA ARG A 159 -0.66 -7.17 -22.58
C ARG A 159 0.13 -8.45 -22.35
N ARG A 160 -0.54 -9.49 -21.85
CA ARG A 160 0.03 -10.82 -21.67
C ARG A 160 -0.71 -11.81 -22.55
N THR A 161 0.01 -12.55 -23.38
CA THR A 161 -0.53 -13.71 -24.11
C THR A 161 -0.85 -14.83 -23.14
N VAL A 162 -2.01 -15.47 -23.30
CA VAL A 162 -2.45 -16.60 -22.50
C VAL A 162 -2.99 -17.65 -23.46
N THR A 163 -2.45 -18.85 -23.38
CA THR A 163 -2.97 -20.03 -24.08
C THR A 163 -4.16 -20.57 -23.30
N GLY A 164 -5.33 -20.64 -23.94
CA GLY A 164 -6.53 -21.25 -23.37
C GLY A 164 -6.43 -22.77 -23.33
N LYS A 165 -7.38 -23.43 -22.64
CA LYS A 165 -7.46 -24.90 -22.59
C LYS A 165 -7.57 -25.54 -23.99
N ASN A 166 -8.17 -24.85 -24.94
CA ASN A 166 -8.37 -25.32 -26.32
C ASN A 166 -7.20 -24.93 -27.25
N GLY A 167 -6.02 -24.59 -26.70
CA GLY A 167 -4.85 -24.15 -27.47
C GLY A 167 -4.93 -22.74 -28.06
N LYS A 168 -6.12 -22.12 -28.12
CA LYS A 168 -6.31 -20.76 -28.64
C LYS A 168 -5.62 -19.72 -27.77
N GLU A 169 -4.75 -18.92 -28.38
CA GLU A 169 -4.07 -17.82 -27.72
C GLU A 169 -4.92 -16.54 -27.72
N TYR A 170 -4.90 -15.81 -26.61
CA TYR A 170 -5.51 -14.50 -26.52
C TYR A 170 -4.73 -13.60 -25.58
N THR A 171 -4.83 -12.29 -25.80
CA THR A 171 -4.11 -11.31 -25.00
C THR A 171 -4.99 -10.74 -23.89
N LYS A 172 -4.50 -10.75 -22.65
CA LYS A 172 -5.14 -10.12 -21.50
C LYS A 172 -4.45 -8.82 -21.13
N ALA A 173 -5.22 -7.80 -20.79
CA ALA A 173 -4.73 -6.53 -20.26
C ALA A 173 -5.49 -6.13 -19.01
N PRO A 174 -4.84 -5.48 -18.02
CA PRO A 174 -5.53 -4.97 -16.85
C PRO A 174 -6.42 -3.77 -17.19
N LYS A 175 -7.59 -3.67 -16.56
CA LYS A 175 -8.40 -2.45 -16.58
C LYS A 175 -7.62 -1.30 -15.94
N ILE A 176 -7.38 -0.22 -16.71
CA ILE A 176 -6.62 0.94 -16.24
C ILE A 176 -7.38 1.65 -15.14
N GLN A 177 -6.72 1.87 -14.01
CA GLN A 177 -7.30 2.61 -12.89
C GLN A 177 -6.95 4.10 -12.98
N ARG A 178 -7.87 4.95 -12.51
CA ARG A 178 -7.75 6.41 -12.46
C ARG A 178 -7.60 7.09 -13.83
N LEU A 179 -8.03 6.44 -14.91
CA LEU A 179 -8.19 7.05 -16.21
C LEU A 179 -9.30 8.12 -16.17
N VAL A 180 -9.13 9.21 -16.91
CA VAL A 180 -10.20 10.20 -17.12
C VAL A 180 -11.13 9.64 -18.20
N THR A 181 -12.40 9.43 -17.86
CA THR A 181 -13.42 8.91 -18.79
C THR A 181 -14.60 9.87 -18.87
N PRO A 182 -15.37 9.87 -19.98
CA PRO A 182 -16.57 10.69 -20.10
C PRO A 182 -17.56 10.49 -18.95
N GLN A 183 -17.74 9.25 -18.49
CA GLN A 183 -18.59 8.92 -17.34
C GLN A 183 -18.10 9.58 -16.04
N ARG A 184 -16.78 9.63 -15.80
CA ARG A 184 -16.22 10.32 -14.63
C ARG A 184 -16.43 11.84 -14.70
N LEU A 185 -16.31 12.42 -15.89
CA LEU A 185 -16.58 13.84 -16.13
C LEU A 185 -18.07 14.16 -15.96
N GLN A 186 -18.97 13.29 -16.43
CA GLN A 186 -20.41 13.41 -16.23
C GLN A 186 -20.79 13.37 -14.75
N ARG A 187 -20.28 12.38 -13.99
CA ARG A 187 -20.51 12.31 -12.52
C ARG A 187 -19.99 13.55 -11.80
N LYS A 188 -18.87 14.13 -12.24
CA LYS A 188 -18.35 15.40 -11.70
C LYS A 188 -19.30 16.57 -12.00
N ARG A 189 -19.75 16.70 -13.25
CA ARG A 189 -20.73 17.73 -13.66
C ARG A 189 -22.04 17.60 -12.89
N GLN A 190 -22.60 16.38 -12.80
CA GLN A 190 -23.82 16.09 -12.06
C GLN A 190 -23.71 16.48 -10.59
N ARG A 191 -22.59 16.19 -9.92
CA ARG A 191 -22.37 16.60 -8.52
C ARG A 191 -22.45 18.12 -8.35
N ILE A 192 -21.85 18.87 -9.27
CA ILE A 192 -21.87 20.33 -9.25
C ILE A 192 -23.30 20.84 -9.51
N ALA A 193 -24.00 20.27 -10.49
CA ALA A 193 -25.39 20.61 -10.79
C ALA A 193 -26.32 20.35 -9.60
N LEU A 194 -26.16 19.23 -8.89
CA LEU A 194 -26.95 18.92 -7.69
C LEU A 194 -26.68 19.92 -6.55
N LYS A 195 -25.44 20.40 -6.39
CA LYS A 195 -25.14 21.45 -5.40
C LYS A 195 -25.85 22.76 -5.74
N ARG A 196 -25.84 23.16 -7.02
CA ARG A 196 -26.55 24.37 -7.49
C ARG A 196 -28.05 24.26 -7.27
N ARG A 197 -28.66 23.15 -7.72
CA ARG A 197 -30.09 22.88 -7.53
C ARG A 197 -30.52 22.91 -6.06
N ARG A 198 -29.71 22.35 -5.16
CA ARG A 198 -29.99 22.39 -3.71
C ARG A 198 -29.93 23.81 -3.16
N ALA A 199 -28.98 24.63 -3.61
CA ALA A 199 -28.87 26.02 -3.19
C ALA A 199 -30.04 26.88 -3.72
N GLU A 200 -30.44 26.67 -4.97
CA GLU A 200 -31.61 27.32 -5.58
C GLU A 200 -32.89 26.94 -4.84
N ALA A 201 -33.14 25.65 -4.62
CA ALA A 201 -34.31 25.18 -3.88
C ALA A 201 -34.35 25.73 -2.44
N ALA A 202 -33.21 25.80 -1.75
CA ALA A 202 -33.14 26.40 -0.42
C ALA A 202 -33.46 27.90 -0.43
N LYS A 203 -33.00 28.63 -1.47
CA LYS A 203 -33.31 30.05 -1.65
C LYS A 203 -34.79 30.27 -1.94
N GLU A 204 -35.39 29.44 -2.79
CA GLU A 204 -36.83 29.48 -3.08
C GLU A 204 -37.66 29.21 -1.82
N GLN A 205 -37.34 28.15 -1.07
CA GLN A 205 -38.01 27.81 0.19
C GLN A 205 -37.89 28.93 1.23
N ALA A 206 -36.73 29.57 1.35
CA ALA A 206 -36.54 30.71 2.25
C ALA A 206 -37.39 31.91 1.84
N ASN A 207 -37.49 32.19 0.54
CA ASN A 207 -38.33 33.27 0.01
C ASN A 207 -39.81 32.99 0.23
N ASP A 208 -40.27 31.76 0.01
CA ASP A 208 -41.66 31.36 0.22
C ASP A 208 -42.03 31.42 1.71
N TYR A 209 -41.14 30.98 2.59
CA TYR A 209 -41.32 31.12 4.03
C TYR A 209 -41.36 32.59 4.47
N ALA A 210 -40.51 33.45 3.92
CA ALA A 210 -40.52 34.88 4.22
C ALA A 210 -41.84 35.55 3.80
N LYS A 211 -42.38 35.19 2.63
CA LYS A 211 -43.71 35.66 2.18
C LYS A 211 -44.82 35.19 3.13
N LEU A 212 -44.81 33.91 3.52
CA LEU A 212 -45.78 33.36 4.48
C LEU A 212 -45.69 34.03 5.84
N LEU A 213 -44.49 34.33 6.32
CA LEU A 213 -44.29 35.02 7.59
C LEU A 213 -44.83 36.46 7.52
N ALA A 214 -44.60 37.16 6.40
CA ALA A 214 -45.12 38.51 6.19
C ALA A 214 -46.66 38.56 6.21
N THR A 215 -47.35 37.60 5.58
CA THR A 215 -48.82 37.52 5.61
C THR A 215 -49.33 37.24 7.02
N ARG A 216 -48.72 36.29 7.74
CA ARG A 216 -49.08 35.97 9.15
C ARG A 216 -48.89 37.16 10.10
N VAL A 217 -47.80 37.91 9.96
CA VAL A 217 -47.56 39.12 10.76
C VAL A 217 -48.60 40.20 10.46
N HIS A 218 -48.99 40.36 9.19
CA HIS A 218 -50.03 41.30 8.82
C HIS A 218 -51.40 40.91 9.42
N GLU A 219 -51.78 39.63 9.34
CA GLU A 219 -53.00 39.09 9.96
C GLU A 219 -53.03 39.29 11.47
N GLU A 220 -51.93 39.01 12.19
CA GLU A 220 -51.86 39.25 13.64
C GLU A 220 -51.95 40.74 14.00
N LYS A 221 -51.28 41.61 13.25
CA LYS A 221 -51.37 43.06 13.45
C LYS A 221 -52.82 43.54 13.23
N ALA A 222 -53.50 43.04 12.21
CA ALA A 222 -54.90 43.34 11.95
C ALA A 222 -55.80 42.89 13.11
N LYS A 223 -55.65 41.64 13.59
CA LYS A 223 -56.37 41.12 14.77
C LYS A 223 -56.13 41.97 16.02
N ARG A 224 -54.87 42.36 16.30
CA ARG A 224 -54.52 43.20 17.45
C ARG A 224 -55.12 44.60 17.35
N SER A 225 -55.12 45.19 16.14
CA SER A 225 -55.76 46.47 15.85
C SER A 225 -57.27 46.40 16.10
N GLU A 226 -57.93 45.34 15.62
CA GLU A 226 -59.36 45.11 15.82
C GLU A 226 -59.71 44.95 17.31
N LEU A 227 -58.95 44.15 18.06
CA LEU A 227 -59.12 44.01 19.51
C LEU A 227 -58.97 45.35 20.24
N ARG A 228 -58.00 46.19 19.84
CA ARG A 228 -57.82 47.53 20.41
C ARG A 228 -59.02 48.43 20.12
N LYS A 229 -59.56 48.40 18.90
CA LYS A 229 -60.78 49.13 18.52
C LYS A 229 -61.98 48.68 19.36
N ARG A 230 -62.18 47.37 19.53
CA ARG A 230 -63.25 46.80 20.37
C ARG A 230 -63.14 47.23 21.85
N ARG A 231 -61.93 47.22 22.42
CA ARG A 231 -61.67 47.72 23.79
C ARG A 231 -61.92 49.22 23.93
N ALA A 232 -61.52 50.02 22.95
CA ALA A 232 -61.77 51.45 22.96
C ALA A 232 -63.27 51.78 22.88
N SER A 233 -64.06 51.01 22.12
CA SER A 233 -65.52 51.17 22.08
C SER A 233 -66.22 50.72 23.36
N SER A 234 -65.67 49.76 24.13
CA SER A 234 -66.28 49.32 25.38
C SER A 234 -66.03 50.27 26.56
N MET A 235 -64.96 51.07 26.52
CA MET A 235 -64.62 52.10 27.53
C MET A 235 -65.37 53.43 27.33
N ARG A 236 -66.21 53.53 26.28
CA ARG A 236 -66.92 54.75 25.87
C ARG A 236 -68.40 54.75 26.26
N LYS A 237 -68.79 53.86 27.17
CA LYS A 237 -70.04 53.86 27.93
C LYS A 237 -69.71 54.19 29.38
#